data_AF-M7T171-F1
#
_entry.id   AF-M7T171-F1
#
_cell.length_a   1.000
_cell.length_b   1.000
_cell.length_c   1.000
_cell.angle_alpha   90.00
_cell.angle_beta   90.00
_cell.angle_gamma   90.00
#
_symmetry.space_group_name_H-M   'P 1'
#
loop_
_entity.id
_entity.type
_entity.pdbx_description
1 polymer ?
#
loop_
_entity_poly.entity_id
_entity_poly.type
_entity_poly.pdbx_seq_one_letter_code
_entity_poly.pdbx_strand_id
1 'polypeptide(L)'
;MHGPAFVTSLLPLFSLALATPFKRQDFFEFNITSLSATFPYPGPYGVDSVDSFVRIAVTWPESTSTESGTVSTTCEVDWDAGVTPGPTDWTPCANTTLQFRLPADGWTSTTNFRVQLYESLTPEG
;
A
#
# COMPACT_ATOMS: atom_id res chain seq x y z
N MET A 1 -52.82 -45.22 40.90
CA MET A 1 -51.38 -45.56 40.86
C MET A 1 -50.66 -44.44 40.13
N HIS A 2 -49.78 -43.73 40.82
CA HIS A 2 -48.97 -42.62 40.31
C HIS A 2 -47.73 -43.18 39.60
N GLY A 3 -47.50 -42.80 38.34
CA GLY A 3 -46.26 -43.09 37.60
C GLY A 3 -45.35 -41.85 37.58
N PRO A 4 -44.03 -41.98 37.79
CA PRO A 4 -43.14 -40.86 38.04
C PRO A 4 -42.81 -40.05 36.78
N ALA A 5 -42.59 -38.75 37.00
CA ALA A 5 -42.06 -37.81 36.03
C ALA A 5 -40.55 -38.02 35.83
N PHE A 6 -40.09 -37.97 34.58
CA PHE A 6 -38.70 -37.68 34.25
C PHE A 6 -38.66 -36.58 33.19
N VAL A 7 -38.25 -35.40 33.64
CA VAL A 7 -37.86 -34.25 32.82
C VAL A 7 -36.49 -34.58 32.22
N THR A 8 -36.37 -34.57 30.89
CA THR A 8 -35.07 -34.61 30.22
C THR A 8 -34.87 -33.32 29.45
N SER A 9 -33.98 -32.48 29.99
CA SER A 9 -33.49 -31.25 29.42
C SER A 9 -32.94 -31.46 28.01
N LEU A 10 -33.49 -30.75 27.03
CA LEU A 10 -32.82 -30.52 25.76
C LEU A 10 -31.77 -29.42 25.98
N LEU A 11 -30.52 -29.85 26.08
CA LEU A 11 -29.34 -28.99 26.14
C LEU A 11 -29.28 -28.08 24.90
N PRO A 12 -28.82 -26.82 25.06
CA PRO A 12 -28.67 -25.91 23.94
C PRO A 12 -27.58 -26.44 23.00
N LEU A 13 -27.91 -26.55 21.72
CA LEU A 13 -26.94 -26.83 20.66
C LEU A 13 -25.89 -25.72 20.69
N PHE A 14 -24.66 -26.12 20.97
CA PHE A 14 -23.45 -25.32 20.84
C PHE A 14 -23.45 -24.61 19.49
N SER A 15 -23.61 -23.29 19.51
CA SER A 15 -23.19 -22.43 18.41
C SER A 15 -21.67 -22.55 18.29
N LEU A 16 -21.20 -23.52 17.51
CA LEU A 16 -19.86 -23.52 16.95
C LEU A 16 -19.76 -22.32 16.01
N ALA A 17 -19.55 -21.14 16.60
CA ALA A 17 -19.06 -19.99 15.88
C ALA A 17 -17.71 -20.41 15.27
N LEU A 18 -17.71 -20.69 13.98
CA LEU A 18 -16.52 -20.71 13.15
C LEU A 18 -15.90 -19.32 13.24
N ALA A 19 -15.10 -19.09 14.28
CA ALA A 19 -14.20 -17.97 14.33
C ALA A 19 -13.18 -18.21 13.21
N THR A 20 -13.47 -17.66 12.02
CA THR A 20 -12.48 -17.54 10.96
C THR A 20 -11.24 -16.90 11.57
N PRO A 21 -10.05 -17.50 11.43
CA PRO A 21 -8.84 -16.92 11.99
C PRO A 21 -8.72 -15.50 11.44
N PHE A 22 -8.69 -14.53 12.35
CA PHE A 22 -8.47 -13.14 12.04
C PHE A 22 -7.15 -13.08 11.26
N LYS A 23 -7.21 -12.81 9.95
CA LYS A 23 -6.00 -12.57 9.18
C LYS A 23 -5.37 -11.33 9.81
N ARG A 24 -4.29 -11.53 10.56
CA ARG A 24 -3.47 -10.45 11.09
C ARG A 24 -2.91 -9.73 9.87
N GLN A 25 -3.49 -8.59 9.56
CA GLN A 25 -2.94 -7.68 8.57
C GLN A 25 -1.91 -6.85 9.33
N ASP A 26 -0.64 -7.24 9.25
CA ASP A 26 0.43 -6.40 9.77
C ASP A 26 0.52 -5.18 8.86
N PHE A 27 0.24 -4.00 9.43
CA PHE A 27 0.36 -2.73 8.73
C PHE A 27 1.81 -2.25 8.93
N PHE A 28 2.65 -2.41 7.91
CA PHE A 28 3.96 -1.79 7.89
C PHE A 28 3.81 -0.30 7.57
N GLU A 29 4.38 0.57 8.41
CA GLU A 29 4.40 2.00 8.18
C GLU A 29 5.57 2.36 7.26
N PHE A 30 5.25 2.78 6.04
CA PHE A 30 6.23 3.34 5.11
C PHE A 30 6.45 4.82 5.42
N ASN A 31 7.71 5.21 5.58
CA ASN A 31 8.10 6.61 5.76
C ASN A 31 8.66 7.16 4.45
N ILE A 32 8.03 8.19 3.89
CA ILE A 32 8.58 8.93 2.76
C ILE A 32 9.62 9.91 3.30
N THR A 33 10.90 9.65 3.02
CA THR A 33 12.03 10.45 3.50
C THR A 33 12.42 11.57 2.54
N SER A 34 12.06 11.43 1.26
CA SER A 34 12.17 12.51 0.28
C SER A 34 11.09 12.40 -0.79
N LEU A 35 10.68 13.55 -1.31
CA LEU A 35 9.77 13.70 -2.43
C LEU A 35 10.38 14.70 -3.40
N SER A 36 10.47 14.35 -4.66
CA SER A 36 10.90 15.23 -5.74
C SER A 36 10.00 14.99 -6.94
N ALA A 37 9.47 16.05 -7.53
CA ALA A 37 8.64 15.94 -8.70
C ALA A 37 8.80 17.16 -9.59
N THR A 38 8.71 16.95 -10.89
CA THR A 38 8.63 18.01 -11.90
C THR A 38 7.45 17.72 -12.79
N PHE A 39 6.63 18.75 -13.04
CA PHE A 39 5.48 18.66 -13.91
C PHE A 39 5.39 19.90 -14.80
N PRO A 40 4.75 19.81 -15.98
CA PRO A 40 4.50 20.96 -16.81
C PRO A 40 3.56 21.92 -16.08
N TYR A 41 3.79 23.21 -16.27
CA TYR A 41 2.95 24.25 -15.70
C TYR A 41 2.40 25.10 -16.85
N PRO A 42 1.20 24.80 -17.39
CA PRO A 42 0.64 25.53 -18.52
C PRO A 42 0.34 27.00 -18.17
N GLY A 43 0.73 27.94 -19.02
CA GLY A 43 0.34 29.35 -18.89
C GLY A 43 1.32 30.36 -19.46
N PRO A 44 1.00 31.67 -19.43
CA PRO A 44 1.81 32.72 -20.04
C PRO A 44 3.21 32.88 -19.41
N TYR A 45 3.40 32.35 -18.20
CA TYR A 45 4.68 32.31 -17.49
C TYR A 45 5.11 30.87 -17.17
N GLY A 46 4.46 29.92 -17.82
CA GLY A 46 4.62 28.49 -17.63
C GLY A 46 5.66 27.88 -18.55
N VAL A 47 6.04 26.64 -18.26
CA VAL A 47 6.81 25.79 -19.18
C VAL A 47 5.98 24.55 -19.45
N ASP A 48 5.42 24.49 -20.66
CA ASP A 48 4.47 23.46 -21.07
C ASP A 48 5.18 22.15 -21.46
N SER A 49 6.48 22.21 -21.74
CA SER A 49 7.28 21.07 -22.18
C SER A 49 8.52 20.93 -21.30
N VAL A 50 8.41 20.09 -20.28
CA VAL A 50 9.51 19.67 -19.40
C VAL A 50 9.50 18.17 -19.24
N ASP A 51 10.68 17.57 -19.09
CA ASP A 51 10.79 16.19 -18.62
C ASP A 51 10.17 16.12 -17.23
N SER A 52 9.12 15.31 -17.12
CA SER A 52 8.32 15.23 -15.91
C SER A 52 8.66 13.98 -15.15
N PHE A 53 8.68 14.05 -13.83
CA PHE A 53 8.99 12.89 -13.01
C PHE A 53 8.32 12.98 -11.64
N VAL A 54 8.16 11.81 -11.02
CA VAL A 54 7.92 11.68 -9.59
C VAL A 54 8.93 10.70 -9.04
N ARG A 55 9.74 11.17 -8.09
CA ARG A 55 10.72 10.37 -7.36
C ARG A 55 10.46 10.48 -5.86
N ILE A 56 10.38 9.34 -5.19
CA ILE A 56 10.27 9.26 -3.73
C ILE A 56 11.39 8.40 -3.17
N ALA A 57 11.92 8.79 -2.01
CA ALA A 57 12.69 7.89 -1.16
C ALA A 57 11.81 7.39 -0.02
N VAL A 58 11.84 6.09 0.24
CA VAL A 58 10.98 5.43 1.22
C VAL A 58 11.84 4.58 2.14
N THR A 59 11.54 4.62 3.44
CA THR A 59 12.08 3.69 4.43
C THR A 59 10.99 2.90 5.13
N TRP A 60 11.29 1.66 5.49
CA TRP A 60 10.38 0.80 6.25
C TRP A 60 11.19 -0.23 7.09
N PRO A 61 10.60 -0.79 8.15
CA PRO A 61 11.24 -1.87 8.91
C PRO A 61 11.47 -3.08 8.03
N GLU A 62 12.64 -3.71 8.17
CA GLU A 62 12.92 -4.98 7.50
C GLU A 62 12.01 -6.07 8.08
N SER A 63 11.21 -6.72 7.23
CA SER A 63 10.25 -7.75 7.63
C SER A 63 10.92 -9.08 8.00
N THR A 64 12.14 -9.30 7.50
CA THR A 64 12.80 -10.61 7.40
C THR A 64 13.85 -10.87 8.47
N SER A 65 14.25 -9.84 9.24
CA SER A 65 15.37 -9.96 10.16
C SER A 65 14.94 -9.94 11.62
N THR A 66 15.59 -10.78 12.44
CA THR A 66 15.47 -10.76 13.91
C THR A 66 16.06 -9.49 14.55
N GLU A 67 16.70 -8.64 13.74
CA GLU A 67 17.22 -7.34 14.14
C GLU A 67 16.29 -6.25 13.59
N SER A 68 16.14 -5.13 14.31
CA SER A 68 15.35 -4.00 13.83
C SER A 68 16.10 -3.24 12.73
N GLY A 69 16.19 -3.84 11.54
CA GLY A 69 16.71 -3.22 10.33
C GLY A 69 15.75 -2.19 9.76
N THR A 70 16.27 -1.13 9.15
CA THR A 70 15.48 -0.20 8.32
C THR A 70 15.96 -0.31 6.89
N VAL A 71 15.07 -0.74 6.00
CA VAL A 71 15.31 -0.77 4.56
C VAL A 71 15.04 0.62 4.00
N SER A 72 15.81 1.01 2.98
CA SER A 72 15.62 2.25 2.23
C SER A 72 15.60 1.96 0.74
N THR A 73 14.74 2.63 0.00
CA THR A 73 14.72 2.55 -1.46
C THR A 73 14.27 3.85 -2.11
N THR A 74 14.45 3.91 -3.43
CA THR A 74 13.94 4.99 -4.27
C THR A 74 12.99 4.40 -5.30
N CYS A 75 11.86 5.06 -5.50
CA CYS A 75 10.86 4.71 -6.50
C CYS A 75 10.69 5.90 -7.44
N GLU A 76 10.63 5.65 -8.75
CA GLU A 76 10.60 6.71 -9.75
C GLU A 76 9.82 6.34 -11.00
N VAL A 77 9.07 7.31 -11.51
CA VAL A 77 8.47 7.30 -12.85
C VAL A 77 8.78 8.60 -13.56
N ASP A 78 9.06 8.49 -14.84
CA ASP A 78 9.35 9.58 -15.75
C ASP A 78 8.34 9.61 -16.90
N TRP A 79 8.10 10.81 -17.42
CA TRP A 79 7.40 11.04 -18.67
C TRP A 79 8.23 11.95 -19.56
N ASP A 80 8.25 11.64 -20.86
CA ASP A 80 8.93 12.45 -21.86
C ASP A 80 8.40 13.90 -21.87
N ALA A 81 9.25 14.83 -22.26
CA ALA A 81 8.86 16.24 -22.39
C ALA A 81 7.57 16.44 -23.20
N GLY A 82 6.64 17.20 -22.62
CA GLY A 82 5.34 17.52 -23.25
C GLY A 82 4.27 16.42 -23.10
N VAL A 83 4.60 15.27 -22.52
CA VAL A 83 3.60 14.28 -22.10
C VAL A 83 2.94 14.76 -20.82
N THR A 84 1.61 14.73 -20.78
CA THR A 84 0.87 15.08 -19.55
C THR A 84 1.05 13.97 -18.52
N PRO A 85 1.64 14.25 -17.35
CA PRO A 85 1.83 13.28 -16.27
C PRO A 85 0.49 12.79 -15.75
N GLY A 86 0.43 11.53 -15.32
CA GLY A 86 -0.83 10.91 -14.93
C GLY A 86 -0.67 9.58 -14.23
N PRO A 87 -1.75 8.81 -14.12
CA PRO A 87 -1.74 7.53 -13.41
C PRO A 87 -0.76 6.53 -14.03
N THR A 88 -0.21 5.66 -13.19
CA THR A 88 0.75 4.62 -13.60
C THR A 88 0.29 3.24 -13.15
N ASP A 89 0.75 2.23 -13.87
CA ASP A 89 0.71 0.86 -13.36
C ASP A 89 1.71 0.68 -12.22
N TRP A 90 1.66 -0.50 -11.57
CA TRP A 90 2.63 -0.89 -10.57
C TRP A 90 3.99 -1.12 -11.22
N THR A 91 5.00 -0.41 -10.72
CA THR A 91 6.37 -0.48 -11.21
C THR A 91 7.29 -0.79 -10.02
N PRO A 92 8.31 -1.65 -10.20
CA PRO A 92 9.29 -1.90 -9.13
C PRO A 92 10.08 -0.63 -8.80
N CYS A 93 10.34 -0.44 -7.50
CA CYS A 93 11.33 0.53 -7.03
C CYS A 93 12.76 -0.03 -7.27
N ALA A 94 13.78 0.77 -6.94
CA ALA A 94 15.18 0.33 -7.02
C ALA A 94 15.44 -0.94 -6.19
N ASN A 95 14.80 -1.06 -5.02
CA ASN A 95 14.60 -2.34 -4.35
C ASN A 95 13.29 -2.94 -4.86
N THR A 96 13.42 -4.05 -5.59
CA THR A 96 12.30 -4.69 -6.30
C THR A 96 11.32 -5.43 -5.39
N THR A 97 11.59 -5.55 -4.08
CA THR A 97 10.61 -6.06 -3.11
C THR A 97 9.45 -5.08 -2.92
N LEU A 98 9.70 -3.79 -3.16
CA LEU A 98 8.72 -2.72 -3.12
C LEU A 98 8.31 -2.31 -4.54
N GLN A 99 7.01 -2.18 -4.74
CA GLN A 99 6.40 -1.62 -5.94
C GLN A 99 5.70 -0.31 -5.59
N PHE A 100 5.67 0.60 -6.56
CA PHE A 100 4.97 1.87 -6.41
C PHE A 100 4.07 2.14 -7.61
N ARG A 101 3.04 2.97 -7.40
CA ARG A 101 2.25 3.54 -8.48
C ARG A 101 1.62 4.88 -8.10
N LEU A 102 1.14 5.58 -9.12
CA LEU A 102 0.27 6.75 -8.99
C LEU A 102 -1.15 6.34 -9.40
N PRO A 103 -2.09 6.16 -8.46
CA PRO A 103 -3.40 5.62 -8.77
C PRO A 103 -4.28 6.67 -9.49
N ALA A 104 -5.26 6.21 -10.26
CA ALA A 104 -6.12 7.08 -11.07
C ALA A 104 -6.95 8.08 -10.25
N ASP A 105 -7.42 7.68 -9.08
CA ASP A 105 -8.14 8.49 -8.10
C ASP A 105 -7.21 9.27 -7.15
N GLY A 106 -5.89 9.16 -7.36
CA GLY A 106 -4.88 9.80 -6.53
C GLY A 106 -4.57 11.24 -6.87
N TRP A 107 -5.16 11.80 -7.92
CA TRP A 107 -4.79 13.10 -8.47
C TRP A 107 -5.88 14.15 -8.21
N THR A 108 -5.50 15.27 -7.60
CA THR A 108 -6.35 16.48 -7.56
C THR A 108 -5.81 17.59 -8.45
N SER A 109 -4.49 17.63 -8.60
CA SER A 109 -3.75 18.44 -9.58
C SER A 109 -2.39 17.77 -9.83
N THR A 110 -1.62 18.24 -10.81
CA THR A 110 -0.23 17.82 -10.97
C THR A 110 0.61 18.15 -9.71
N THR A 111 0.26 19.18 -8.95
CA THR A 111 0.95 19.53 -7.70
C THR A 111 0.47 18.77 -6.46
N ASN A 112 -0.61 17.98 -6.57
CA ASN A 112 -1.19 17.27 -5.44
C ASN A 112 -1.69 15.89 -5.87
N PHE A 113 -0.85 14.91 -5.61
CA PHE A 113 -1.02 13.52 -6.00
C PHE A 113 -0.76 12.58 -4.82
N ARG A 114 -1.32 11.37 -4.90
CA ARG A 114 -1.11 10.27 -3.98
C ARG A 114 -0.16 9.26 -4.59
N VAL A 115 0.74 8.70 -3.78
CA VAL A 115 1.50 7.50 -4.12
C VAL A 115 0.91 6.29 -3.40
N GLN A 116 0.93 5.14 -4.03
CA GLN A 116 0.64 3.86 -3.38
C GLN A 116 1.89 2.99 -3.42
N LEU A 117 2.13 2.29 -2.32
CA LEU A 117 3.27 1.41 -2.12
C LEU A 117 2.75 0.02 -1.80
N TYR A 118 3.38 -0.99 -2.37
CA TYR A 118 3.05 -2.39 -2.14
C TYR A 118 4.35 -3.19 -2.02
N GLU A 119 4.54 -3.84 -0.88
CA GLU A 119 5.65 -4.77 -0.66
C GLU A 119 5.18 -6.21 -0.87
N SER A 120 5.96 -6.97 -1.63
CA SER A 120 5.77 -8.42 -1.75
C SER A 120 6.59 -9.12 -0.67
N LEU A 121 5.93 -9.60 0.38
CA LEU A 121 6.57 -10.40 1.43
C LEU A 121 6.78 -11.84 0.93
N THR A 122 8.02 -12.35 1.03
CA THR A 122 8.27 -13.77 0.82
C THR A 122 7.71 -14.59 2.00
N PRO A 123 7.36 -15.87 1.81
CA PRO A 123 6.79 -16.71 2.88
C PRO A 123 7.66 -16.87 4.12
N GLU A 124 8.95 -16.55 4.02
CA GLU A 124 9.90 -16.64 5.12
C GLU A 124 9.84 -15.44 6.08
N GLY A 125 9.03 -14.43 5.77
CA GLY A 125 9.03 -13.16 6.50
C GLY A 125 10.20 -12.33 6.05
#